data_AF-A0A2D6U5F0-F1
#
_entry.id   AF-A0A2D6U5F0-F1
#
_cell.length_a   1.000
_cell.length_b   1.000
_cell.length_c   1.000
_cell.angle_alpha   90.00
_cell.angle_beta   90.00
_cell.angle_gamma   90.00
#
_symmetry.space_group_name_H-M   'P 1'
#
loop_
_entity.id
_entity.type
_entity.pdbx_description
1 polymer ?
#
loop_
_entity_poly.entity_id
_entity_poly.type
_entity_poly.pdbx_seq_one_letter_code
_entity_poly.pdbx_strand_id
1 'polypeptide(L)'
;MNNHQVFEYQTIVENYIAGREKATLVLRNVGPRAITDEAKRDQVYDTYRMLLHRDVFTGLLNNEIIFVEFDSIDEAEDYATNFPRNPGDGDPDFYILAEVYGPNGGIEYHNR
;
A
#
# COMPACT_ATOMS: atom_id res chain seq x y z
N MET A 1 35.76 -2.35 -11.35
CA MET A 1 34.94 -3.12 -10.39
C MET A 1 33.79 -2.23 -9.96
N ASN A 2 32.55 -2.70 -10.09
CA ASN A 2 31.40 -1.96 -9.60
C ASN A 2 31.33 -2.15 -8.09
N ASN A 3 31.40 -1.05 -7.33
CA ASN A 3 31.45 -1.05 -5.87
C ASN A 3 30.06 -0.71 -5.30
N HIS A 4 29.02 -1.38 -5.76
CA HIS A 4 27.65 -1.21 -5.27
C HIS A 4 27.00 -2.57 -4.99
N GLN A 5 26.09 -2.57 -4.02
CA GLN A 5 25.23 -3.70 -3.70
C GLN A 5 23.81 -3.38 -4.18
N VAL A 6 23.09 -4.40 -4.65
CA VAL A 6 21.70 -4.29 -5.08
C VAL A 6 20.85 -5.07 -4.08
N PHE A 7 19.77 -4.46 -3.62
CA PHE A 7 18.81 -5.08 -2.72
C PHE A 7 17.42 -5.02 -3.36
N GLU A 8 16.66 -6.09 -3.22
CA GLU A 8 15.28 -6.14 -3.68
C GLU A 8 14.39 -5.42 -2.66
N TYR A 9 13.42 -4.65 -3.17
CA TYR A 9 12.46 -3.92 -2.34
C TYR A 9 11.76 -4.86 -1.35
N GLN A 10 11.33 -6.03 -1.82
CA GLN A 10 10.67 -7.05 -1.00
C GLN A 10 11.54 -7.45 0.19
N THR A 11 12.83 -7.76 -0.04
CA THR A 11 13.75 -8.10 1.06
C THR A 11 13.90 -6.97 2.08
N ILE A 12 13.87 -5.71 1.66
CA ILE A 12 13.94 -4.57 2.59
C ILE A 12 12.68 -4.51 3.46
N VAL A 13 11.51 -4.69 2.86
CA VAL A 13 10.21 -4.68 3.54
C VAL A 13 10.09 -5.83 4.53
N GLU A 14 10.37 -7.06 4.10
CA GLU A 14 10.28 -8.26 4.94
C GLU A 14 11.19 -8.12 6.19
N ASN A 15 12.41 -7.62 6.01
CA ASN A 15 13.34 -7.38 7.13
C ASN A 15 12.87 -6.27 8.07
N TYR A 16 12.26 -5.20 7.54
CA TYR A 16 11.68 -4.15 8.38
C TYR A 16 10.54 -4.71 9.24
N ILE A 17 9.68 -5.55 8.68
CA ILE A 17 8.46 -6.07 9.33
C ILE A 17 8.80 -7.17 10.34
N ALA A 18 9.73 -8.07 10.01
CA ALA A 18 10.16 -9.15 10.90
C ALA A 18 10.68 -8.65 12.26
N GLY A 19 11.13 -7.40 12.35
CA GLY A 19 11.58 -6.77 13.60
C GLY A 19 10.48 -6.15 14.47
N ARG A 20 9.21 -6.15 14.04
CA ARG A 20 8.12 -5.41 14.71
C ARG A 20 7.07 -6.30 15.38
N GLU A 21 7.08 -7.61 15.12
CA GLU A 21 6.17 -8.60 15.72
C GLU A 21 4.68 -8.25 15.54
N LYS A 22 4.32 -7.52 14.48
CA LYS A 22 2.95 -7.10 14.17
C LYS A 22 2.57 -7.39 12.73
N ALA A 23 1.27 -7.58 12.49
CA ALA A 23 0.73 -7.57 11.15
C ALA A 23 0.89 -6.17 10.53
N THR A 24 1.38 -6.10 9.30
CA THR A 24 1.68 -4.84 8.64
C THR A 24 1.09 -4.82 7.25
N LEU A 25 0.26 -3.82 6.97
CA LEU A 25 -0.22 -3.49 5.64
C LEU A 25 0.76 -2.50 4.99
N VAL A 26 1.37 -2.91 3.89
CA VAL A 26 2.22 -2.08 3.05
C VAL A 26 1.37 -1.53 1.93
N LEU A 27 1.20 -0.21 1.92
CA LEU A 27 0.45 0.49 0.88
C LEU A 27 1.42 1.25 -0.01
N ARG A 28 1.32 1.02 -1.33
CA ARG A 28 2.15 1.68 -2.32
C ARG A 28 1.30 2.38 -3.36
N ASN A 29 1.53 3.67 -3.53
CA ASN A 29 0.97 4.44 -4.63
C ASN A 29 1.80 4.21 -5.89
N VAL A 30 1.23 3.50 -6.86
CA VAL A 30 1.81 3.22 -8.19
C VAL A 30 1.30 4.17 -9.27
N GLY A 31 0.59 5.23 -8.87
CA GLY A 31 -0.05 6.18 -9.76
C GLY A 31 0.93 7.18 -10.35
N PRO A 32 0.47 7.98 -11.31
CA PRO A 32 1.27 9.07 -11.83
C PRO A 32 1.60 10.06 -10.69
N ARG A 33 2.86 10.51 -10.63
CA ARG A 33 3.31 11.52 -9.65
C ARG A 33 2.51 12.82 -9.71
N ALA A 34 1.93 13.11 -10.87
CA ALA A 34 1.02 14.22 -11.06
C ALA A 34 -0.13 13.77 -11.98
N ILE A 35 -1.35 13.92 -11.50
CA ILE A 35 -2.56 13.83 -12.34
C ILE A 35 -2.81 15.24 -12.86
N THR A 36 -2.61 15.46 -14.17
CA THR A 36 -2.74 16.79 -14.79
C THR A 36 -4.20 17.18 -15.06
N ASP A 37 -5.11 16.20 -15.07
CA ASP A 37 -6.55 16.42 -15.14
C ASP A 37 -7.09 16.64 -13.73
N GLU A 38 -7.55 17.86 -13.44
CA GLU A 38 -8.03 18.25 -12.11
C GLU A 38 -9.29 17.49 -11.70
N ALA A 39 -10.23 17.27 -12.62
CA ALA A 39 -11.45 16.52 -12.33
C ALA A 39 -11.13 15.07 -11.99
N LYS A 40 -10.17 14.49 -12.71
CA LYS A 40 -9.68 13.14 -12.45
C LYS A 40 -9.00 13.02 -11.09
N ARG A 41 -8.13 13.98 -10.75
CA ARG A 41 -7.47 14.04 -9.46
C ARG A 41 -8.48 14.09 -8.31
N ASP A 42 -9.48 14.95 -8.44
CA ASP A 42 -10.49 15.13 -7.38
C ASP A 42 -11.35 13.86 -7.21
N GLN A 43 -11.72 13.20 -8.30
CA GLN A 43 -12.42 11.90 -8.26
C GLN A 43 -11.60 10.81 -7.52
N VAL A 44 -10.30 10.71 -7.81
CA VAL A 44 -9.40 9.76 -7.13
C VAL A 44 -9.31 10.07 -5.64
N TYR A 45 -9.15 11.35 -5.28
CA TYR A 45 -9.00 11.76 -3.88
C TYR A 45 -10.28 11.62 -3.08
N ASP A 46 -11.44 11.88 -3.66
CA ASP A 46 -12.72 11.67 -2.98
C ASP A 46 -12.99 10.18 -2.74
N THR A 47 -12.66 9.35 -3.73
CA THR A 47 -12.67 7.89 -3.58
C THR A 47 -11.77 7.44 -2.41
N TYR A 48 -10.54 7.93 -2.34
CA TYR A 48 -9.63 7.60 -1.23
C TYR A 48 -10.13 8.11 0.13
N ARG A 49 -10.73 9.30 0.19
CA ARG A 49 -11.31 9.84 1.43
C ARG A 49 -12.50 9.03 1.94
N MET A 50 -13.24 8.38 1.04
CA MET A 50 -14.36 7.51 1.41
C MET A 50 -13.89 6.15 1.94
N LEU A 51 -12.79 5.62 1.41
CA LEU A 51 -12.33 4.26 1.68
C LEU A 51 -11.25 4.19 2.78
N LEU A 52 -10.52 5.27 3.02
CA LEU A 52 -9.35 5.27 3.90
C LEU A 52 -9.57 6.10 5.16
N HIS A 53 -8.96 5.64 6.25
CA HIS A 53 -8.74 6.50 7.40
C HIS A 53 -7.91 7.73 7.03
N ARG A 54 -8.20 8.86 7.69
CA ARG A 54 -7.64 10.18 7.35
C ARG A 54 -6.10 10.21 7.38
N ASP A 55 -5.51 9.51 8.33
CA ASP A 55 -4.06 9.37 8.48
C ASP A 55 -3.44 8.54 7.36
N VAL A 56 -4.04 7.40 7.01
CA VAL A 56 -3.62 6.55 5.88
C VAL A 56 -3.70 7.32 4.55
N PHE A 57 -4.80 8.04 4.31
CA PHE A 57 -4.95 8.92 3.15
C PHE A 57 -3.87 10.00 3.09
N THR A 58 -3.64 10.70 4.20
CA THR A 58 -2.61 11.74 4.29
C THR A 58 -1.22 11.17 4.07
N GLY A 59 -0.96 9.95 4.55
CA GLY A 59 0.27 9.20 4.32
C GLY A 59 0.51 8.95 2.83
N LEU A 60 -0.49 8.41 2.12
CA LEU A 60 -0.42 8.10 0.69
C LEU A 60 -0.31 9.33 -0.22
N LEU A 61 -0.89 10.47 0.18
CA LEU A 61 -0.74 11.72 -0.58
C LEU A 61 0.68 12.26 -0.56
N ASN A 62 1.40 12.05 0.54
CA ASN A 62 2.71 12.66 0.76
C ASN A 62 3.88 11.69 0.53
N ASN A 63 3.61 10.38 0.39
CA ASN A 63 4.64 9.35 0.28
C ASN A 63 4.25 8.30 -0.77
N GLU A 64 5.25 7.75 -1.47
CA GLU A 64 5.03 6.64 -2.41
C GLU A 64 4.64 5.35 -1.69
N ILE A 65 5.19 5.13 -0.49
CA ILE A 65 5.01 3.91 0.29
C ILE A 65 4.72 4.31 1.74
N ILE A 66 3.73 3.67 2.36
CA ILE A 66 3.46 3.75 3.79
C ILE A 66 3.26 2.36 4.39
N PHE A 67 3.46 2.26 5.70
CA PHE A 67 3.28 1.05 6.50
C PHE A 67 2.21 1.33 7.55
N VAL A 68 1.21 0.46 7.64
CA VAL A 68 0.13 0.54 8.62
C VAL A 68 0.17 -0.73 9.46
N GLU A 69 0.42 -0.59 10.77
CA GLU A 69 0.48 -1.71 11.70
C GLU A 69 -0.91 -2.02 12.27
N PHE A 70 -1.21 -3.31 12.39
CA PHE A 70 -2.45 -3.84 12.98
C PHE A 70 -2.12 -4.83 14.10
N ASP A 71 -3.09 -5.09 14.98
CA ASP A 71 -2.91 -6.03 16.09
C ASP A 71 -3.05 -7.48 15.62
N SER A 72 -3.70 -7.73 14.48
CA SER A 72 -3.83 -9.06 13.88
C SER A 72 -3.77 -9.04 12.35
N ILE A 73 -3.49 -10.21 11.75
CA ILE A 73 -3.49 -10.41 10.30
C ILE A 73 -4.91 -10.21 9.76
N ASP A 74 -5.92 -10.78 10.42
CA ASP A 74 -7.33 -10.69 10.02
C ASP A 74 -7.79 -9.22 9.90
N GLU A 75 -7.43 -8.37 10.88
CA GLU A 75 -7.75 -6.93 10.81
C GLU A 75 -7.07 -6.23 9.63
N ALA A 76 -5.80 -6.59 9.35
CA ALA A 76 -5.05 -6.01 8.23
C ALA A 76 -5.64 -6.45 6.89
N GLU A 77 -6.04 -7.72 6.76
CA GLU A 77 -6.71 -8.27 5.58
C GLU A 77 -8.09 -7.67 5.37
N ASP A 78 -8.90 -7.57 6.42
CA ASP A 78 -10.21 -6.92 6.40
C ASP A 78 -10.07 -5.46 5.94
N TYR A 79 -9.09 -4.73 6.47
CA TYR A 79 -8.79 -3.37 6.02
C TYR A 79 -8.35 -3.35 4.55
N ALA A 80 -7.54 -4.33 4.12
CA ALA A 80 -7.06 -4.46 2.74
C ALA A 80 -8.19 -4.75 1.73
N THR A 81 -9.36 -5.20 2.17
CA THR A 81 -10.54 -5.38 1.30
C THR A 81 -11.14 -4.07 0.79
N ASN A 82 -10.84 -2.94 1.43
CA ASN A 82 -11.26 -1.62 0.96
C ASN A 82 -10.54 -1.18 -0.32
N PHE A 83 -9.46 -1.87 -0.71
CA PHE A 83 -8.71 -1.60 -1.93
C PHE A 83 -9.18 -2.54 -3.05
N PRO A 84 -9.37 -2.04 -4.29
CA PRO A 84 -9.72 -2.89 -5.41
C PRO A 84 -8.63 -3.94 -5.66
N ARG A 85 -9.08 -5.16 -5.98
CA ARG A 85 -8.21 -6.34 -6.14
C ARG A 85 -7.58 -6.48 -7.50
N ASN A 86 -8.09 -5.80 -8.53
CA ASN A 86 -7.70 -6.07 -9.92
C ASN A 86 -7.59 -4.75 -10.71
N PRO A 87 -6.45 -4.48 -11.39
CA PRO A 87 -6.38 -3.42 -12.41
C PRO A 87 -7.26 -3.73 -13.65
N GLY A 88 -7.82 -4.94 -13.76
CA GLY A 88 -8.71 -5.37 -14.84
C GLY A 88 -10.22 -5.32 -14.56
N ASP A 89 -10.67 -5.10 -13.32
CA ASP A 89 -12.10 -5.25 -12.95
C ASP A 89 -12.84 -3.97 -12.49
N GLY A 90 -12.19 -2.83 -12.28
CA GLY A 90 -12.95 -1.67 -11.84
C GLY A 90 -12.13 -0.44 -11.52
N ASP A 91 -12.28 0.56 -12.37
CA ASP A 91 -11.76 1.93 -12.28
C ASP A 91 -10.25 2.09 -12.54
N PRO A 92 -9.83 2.65 -13.70
CA PRO A 92 -8.43 2.99 -14.02
C PRO A 92 -7.81 4.10 -13.14
N ASP A 93 -8.46 4.38 -12.02
CA ASP A 93 -8.31 5.53 -11.13
C ASP A 93 -7.74 5.13 -9.78
N PHE A 94 -7.70 3.83 -9.49
CA PHE A 94 -7.14 3.31 -8.27
C PHE A 94 -5.69 2.89 -8.48
N TYR A 95 -4.78 3.61 -7.83
CA TYR A 95 -3.35 3.40 -7.99
C TYR A 95 -2.67 2.87 -6.72
N ILE A 96 -3.39 2.11 -5.89
CA ILE A 96 -2.84 1.60 -4.63
C ILE A 96 -2.65 0.09 -4.72
N LEU A 97 -1.40 -0.34 -4.52
CA LEU A 97 -1.08 -1.72 -4.17
C LEU A 97 -1.05 -1.86 -2.65
N ALA A 98 -1.61 -2.96 -2.17
CA ALA A 98 -1.82 -3.32 -0.78
C ALA A 98 -1.32 -4.75 -0.57
N GLU A 99 -0.34 -4.89 0.31
CA GLU A 99 0.25 -6.17 0.70
C GLU A 99 0.15 -6.29 2.21
N VAL A 100 -0.44 -7.38 2.71
CA VAL A 100 -0.43 -7.69 4.14
C VAL A 100 0.72 -8.64 4.40
N TYR A 101 1.54 -8.27 5.37
CA TYR A 101 2.61 -9.11 5.89
C TYR A 101 2.25 -9.53 7.31
N GLY A 102 2.46 -10.81 7.61
CA GLY A 102 2.38 -11.33 8.96
C GLY A 102 3.56 -10.87 9.83
N PRO A 103 3.51 -11.13 11.15
CA PRO A 103 4.56 -10.74 12.10
C PRO A 103 5.96 -11.27 11.78
N ASN A 104 6.05 -12.35 11.01
CA ASN A 104 7.31 -12.98 10.61
C ASN A 104 7.89 -12.40 9.30
N GLY A 105 7.25 -11.37 8.72
CA GLY A 105 7.63 -10.79 7.44
C GLY A 105 7.19 -11.61 6.22
N GLY A 106 6.36 -12.66 6.39
CA GLY A 106 5.76 -13.38 5.25
C GLY A 106 4.56 -12.65 4.68
N ILE A 107 4.32 -12.75 3.37
CA ILE A 107 3.14 -12.17 2.70
C ILE A 107 1.93 -13.09 2.95
N GLU A 108 0.86 -12.51 3.47
CA GLU A 108 -0.42 -13.20 3.75
C GLU A 108 -1.49 -12.81 2.71
N TYR A 109 -1.48 -11.55 2.25
CA TYR A 109 -2.41 -11.03 1.24
C TYR A 109 -1.73 -10.08 0.25
N HIS A 110 -2.20 -10.08 -1.00
CA HIS A 110 -1.80 -9.13 -2.04
C HIS A 110 -3.02 -8.81 -2.90
N ASN A 111 -3.31 -7.51 -3.12
CA ASN A 111 -4.38 -7.09 -4.04
C ASN A 111 -3.88 -7.09 -5.51
N ARG A 112 -3.69 -8.28 -6.08
CA ARG A 112 -3.28 -8.46 -7.48
C ARG A 112 -4.32 -9.14 -8.33
#